data_AF-A0A967IEU6-F1
#
_entry.id   AF-A0A967IEU6-F1
#
_cell.length_a   1.000
_cell.length_b   1.000
_cell.length_c   1.000
_cell.angle_alpha   90.00
_cell.angle_beta   90.00
_cell.angle_gamma   90.00
#
_symmetry.space_group_name_H-M   'P 1'
#
loop_
_entity.id
_entity.type
_entity.pdbx_description
1 polymer ?
#
loop_
_entity_poly.entity_id
_entity_poly.type
_entity_poly.pdbx_seq_one_letter_code
_entity_poly.pdbx_strand_id
1 'polypeptide(L)'
;LEQATPDHPLWSHGLHLFFSAMLLVPPTVCMGGTFPLMCRFFARKKSGGQIGRLYAFNTLGATAGAFSAGYLLIPVIGLSQTGYLAVILNVAIAVLFWRLAATSNASTNVDVSRTTRPEQHLRVSEHRLWLIAIGLIGFFSLAYEILWTRVFLLFLGNTTYAFSLILCAFLIGLALGGAIYARQVRPDVNEKKIFSVLCALMGISVLATAPFYDRLAYLFQFAHEATGENWWALSLLSFFI
;
A
#
# COMPACT_ATOMS: atom_id res chain seq x y z
N LEU A 1 -32.64 -5.35 26.26
CA LEU A 1 -31.45 -4.87 27.00
C LEU A 1 -30.88 -3.64 26.27
N GLU A 2 -31.76 -2.68 26.01
CA GLU A 2 -31.43 -1.31 25.63
C GLU A 2 -31.22 -0.51 26.93
N GLN A 3 -30.38 0.53 26.88
CA GLN A 3 -30.15 1.55 27.93
C GLN A 3 -29.12 1.24 29.03
N ALA A 4 -27.85 1.06 28.66
CA ALA A 4 -26.75 1.25 29.62
C ALA A 4 -25.41 1.68 28.99
N THR A 5 -25.36 2.78 28.23
CA THR A 5 -24.15 3.62 28.13
C THR A 5 -24.51 5.06 27.74
N PRO A 6 -24.47 6.02 28.68
CA PRO A 6 -24.49 7.43 28.35
C PRO A 6 -23.16 7.85 27.70
N ASP A 7 -23.23 8.43 26.52
CA ASP A 7 -22.61 9.71 26.13
C ASP A 7 -21.09 9.95 26.29
N HIS A 8 -20.25 8.94 26.04
CA HIS A 8 -18.85 9.22 25.65
C HIS A 8 -18.54 8.62 24.27
N PRO A 9 -18.68 9.40 23.17
CA PRO A 9 -18.31 8.93 21.83
C PRO A 9 -16.86 8.44 21.77
N LEU A 10 -15.98 8.99 22.60
CA LEU A 10 -14.59 8.54 22.74
C LEU A 10 -14.46 7.09 23.21
N TRP A 11 -15.36 6.60 24.07
CA TRP A 11 -15.31 5.23 24.59
C TRP A 11 -15.69 4.21 23.52
N SER A 12 -16.79 4.45 22.78
CA SER A 12 -17.21 3.56 21.69
C SER A 12 -16.20 3.55 20.53
N HIS A 13 -15.67 4.72 20.14
CA HIS A 13 -14.61 4.80 19.14
C HIS A 13 -13.31 4.12 19.62
N GLY A 14 -12.95 4.29 20.90
CA GLY A 14 -11.80 3.63 21.51
C GLY A 14 -11.91 2.11 21.49
N LEU A 15 -13.09 1.57 21.83
CA LEU A 15 -13.35 0.13 21.76
C LEU A 15 -13.31 -0.39 20.32
N HIS A 16 -13.95 0.29 19.36
CA HIS A 16 -13.90 -0.10 17.95
C HIS A 16 -12.47 -0.11 17.41
N LEU A 17 -11.67 0.90 17.75
CA LEU A 17 -10.25 0.97 17.38
C LEU A 17 -9.48 -0.19 18.00
N PHE A 18 -9.66 -0.45 19.30
CA PHE A 18 -8.97 -1.51 20.00
C PHE A 18 -9.24 -2.88 19.39
N PHE A 19 -10.51 -3.26 19.20
CA PHE A 19 -10.87 -4.55 18.61
C PHE A 19 -10.42 -4.67 17.16
N SER A 20 -10.56 -3.61 16.36
CA SER A 20 -10.08 -3.60 14.97
C SER A 20 -8.56 -3.76 14.91
N ALA A 21 -7.82 -3.07 15.77
CA ALA A 21 -6.37 -3.19 15.87
C ALA A 21 -5.95 -4.59 16.31
N MET A 22 -6.62 -5.18 17.31
CA MET A 22 -6.30 -6.53 17.78
C MET A 22 -6.42 -7.58 16.66
N LEU A 23 -7.38 -7.41 15.76
CA LEU A 23 -7.58 -8.29 14.61
C LEU A 23 -6.60 -8.01 13.45
N LEU A 24 -6.26 -6.74 13.19
CA LEU A 24 -5.47 -6.33 12.03
C LEU A 24 -3.96 -6.25 12.28
N VAL A 25 -3.53 -5.93 13.51
CA VAL A 25 -2.10 -5.74 13.83
C VAL A 25 -1.29 -7.03 13.61
N PRO A 26 -1.71 -8.21 14.08
CA PRO A 26 -0.90 -9.42 13.87
C PRO A 26 -0.57 -9.71 12.39
N PRO A 27 -1.54 -9.79 11.45
CA PRO A 27 -1.23 -10.05 10.05
C PRO A 27 -0.45 -8.89 9.39
N THR A 28 -0.72 -7.64 9.77
CA THR A 28 -0.02 -6.48 9.19
C THR A 28 1.43 -6.36 9.68
N VAL A 29 1.73 -6.77 10.91
CA VAL A 29 3.11 -6.88 11.43
C VAL A 29 3.88 -7.96 10.66
N CYS A 30 3.28 -9.14 10.45
CA CYS A 30 3.88 -10.19 9.63
C CYS A 30 4.15 -9.69 8.20
N MET A 31 3.18 -9.02 7.58
CA MET A 31 3.32 -8.43 6.25
C MET A 31 4.47 -7.39 6.22
N GLY A 32 4.53 -6.51 7.23
CA GLY A 32 5.60 -5.50 7.35
C GLY A 32 7.00 -6.09 7.48
N GLY A 33 7.13 -7.28 8.06
CA GLY A 33 8.40 -8.01 8.17
C GLY A 33 8.89 -8.66 6.86
N THR A 34 8.00 -8.88 5.88
CA THR A 34 8.36 -9.57 4.63
C THR A 34 9.30 -8.74 3.75
N PHE A 35 9.09 -7.43 3.67
CA PHE A 35 9.89 -6.56 2.79
C PHE A 35 11.36 -6.45 3.23
N PRO A 36 11.70 -6.18 4.51
CA PRO A 36 13.09 -6.22 4.97
C PRO A 36 13.79 -7.57 4.71
N LEU A 37 13.05 -8.68 4.88
CA LEU A 37 13.56 -10.03 4.61
C LEU A 37 13.90 -10.20 3.13
N MET A 38 13.01 -9.78 2.22
CA MET A 38 13.26 -9.82 0.78
C MET A 38 14.47 -8.95 0.39
N CYS A 39 14.61 -7.76 0.97
CA CYS A 39 15.79 -6.92 0.77
C CYS A 39 17.08 -7.62 1.21
N ARG A 40 17.09 -8.31 2.35
CA ARG A 40 18.27 -9.07 2.80
C ARG A 40 18.64 -10.23 1.86
N PHE A 41 17.65 -10.92 1.29
CA PHE A 41 17.89 -12.02 0.36
C PHE A 41 18.35 -11.55 -1.03
N PHE A 42 17.69 -10.54 -1.59
CA PHE A 42 17.85 -10.12 -3.00
C PHE A 42 18.74 -8.88 -3.20
N ALA A 43 18.76 -7.93 -2.26
CA ALA A 43 19.53 -6.69 -2.38
C ALA A 43 20.92 -6.81 -1.72
N ARG A 44 21.72 -7.78 -2.18
CA ARG A 44 23.07 -8.07 -1.65
C ARG A 44 24.12 -6.99 -1.94
N LYS A 45 23.84 -6.06 -2.86
CA LYS A 45 24.66 -4.85 -3.12
C LYS A 45 23.80 -3.61 -2.85
N LYS A 46 24.43 -2.47 -2.52
CA LYS A 46 23.79 -1.14 -2.38
C LYS A 46 23.20 -0.63 -3.70
N SER A 47 22.32 -1.41 -4.35
CA SER A 47 21.64 -1.03 -5.58
C SER A 47 20.21 -0.66 -5.23
N GLY A 48 19.95 0.65 -5.08
CA GLY A 48 18.61 1.18 -4.87
C GLY A 48 17.61 0.70 -5.92
N GLY A 49 18.06 0.37 -7.14
CA GLY A 49 17.21 -0.17 -8.20
C GLY A 49 16.74 -1.62 -8.00
N GLN A 50 17.44 -2.45 -7.23
CA GLN A 50 16.91 -3.75 -6.82
C GLN A 50 15.80 -3.59 -5.78
N ILE A 51 16.02 -2.74 -4.77
CA ILE A 51 15.04 -2.44 -3.73
C ILE A 51 13.77 -1.82 -4.35
N GLY A 52 13.94 -0.88 -5.28
CA GLY A 52 12.81 -0.27 -5.99
C GLY A 52 12.01 -1.27 -6.84
N ARG A 53 12.66 -2.25 -7.48
CA ARG A 53 11.97 -3.34 -8.20
C ARG A 53 11.20 -4.26 -7.25
N LEU A 54 11.81 -4.65 -6.13
CA LEU A 54 11.14 -5.45 -5.11
C LEU A 54 9.88 -4.75 -4.60
N TYR A 55 10.00 -3.45 -4.33
CA TYR A 55 8.86 -2.63 -3.92
C TYR A 55 7.77 -2.58 -5.00
N ALA A 56 8.14 -2.34 -6.27
CA ALA A 56 7.19 -2.31 -7.37
C ALA A 56 6.43 -3.64 -7.54
N PHE A 57 7.11 -4.78 -7.51
CA PHE A 57 6.46 -6.09 -7.63
C PHE A 57 5.54 -6.41 -6.44
N ASN A 58 5.98 -6.11 -5.21
CA ASN A 58 5.15 -6.29 -4.02
C ASN A 58 3.87 -5.44 -4.11
N THR A 59 4.02 -4.18 -4.50
CA THR A 59 2.89 -3.25 -4.63
C THR A 59 1.96 -3.63 -5.78
N LEU A 60 2.47 -4.08 -6.93
CA LEU A 60 1.62 -4.60 -8.02
C LEU A 60 0.82 -5.83 -7.61
N GLY A 61 1.42 -6.75 -6.85
CA GLY A 61 0.71 -7.89 -6.26
C GLY A 61 -0.40 -7.42 -5.31
N ALA A 62 -0.12 -6.42 -4.48
CA ALA A 62 -1.12 -5.82 -3.60
C ALA A 62 -2.27 -5.15 -4.38
N THR A 63 -1.98 -4.42 -5.46
CA THR A 63 -2.99 -3.87 -6.37
C THR A 63 -3.88 -4.97 -6.95
N ALA A 64 -3.26 -6.02 -7.52
CA ALA A 64 -4.01 -7.12 -8.13
C ALA A 64 -4.89 -7.85 -7.09
N GLY A 65 -4.38 -8.03 -5.87
CA GLY A 65 -5.14 -8.59 -4.75
C GLY A 65 -6.30 -7.71 -4.32
N ALA A 66 -6.08 -6.41 -4.14
CA ALA A 66 -7.12 -5.45 -3.75
C ALA A 66 -8.22 -5.33 -4.81
N PHE A 67 -7.85 -5.26 -6.09
CA PHE A 67 -8.79 -5.25 -7.21
C PHE A 67 -9.59 -6.55 -7.27
N SER A 68 -8.91 -7.71 -7.21
CA SER A 68 -9.57 -9.01 -7.27
C SER A 68 -10.51 -9.22 -6.08
N ALA A 69 -10.10 -8.84 -4.87
CA ALA A 69 -10.95 -8.93 -3.69
C ALA A 69 -12.18 -8.02 -3.83
N GLY A 70 -11.98 -6.73 -4.11
CA GLY A 70 -13.03 -5.73 -4.14
C GLY A 70 -14.04 -5.87 -5.28
N TYR A 71 -13.55 -6.20 -6.49
CA TYR A 71 -14.37 -6.24 -7.70
C TYR A 71 -14.79 -7.64 -8.12
N LEU A 72 -13.99 -8.68 -7.85
CA LEU A 72 -14.26 -10.01 -8.40
C LEU A 72 -14.73 -11.00 -7.33
N LEU A 73 -13.99 -11.15 -6.25
CA LEU A 73 -14.22 -12.22 -5.26
C LEU A 73 -15.35 -11.86 -4.30
N ILE A 74 -15.32 -10.69 -3.65
CA ILE A 74 -16.38 -10.30 -2.71
C ILE A 74 -17.76 -10.29 -3.39
N PRO A 75 -17.93 -9.76 -4.62
CA PRO A 75 -19.24 -9.77 -5.28
C PRO A 75 -19.72 -11.16 -5.70
N VAL A 76 -18.81 -12.07 -6.09
CA VAL A 76 -19.18 -13.39 -6.64
C VAL A 76 -19.33 -14.46 -5.56
N ILE A 77 -18.39 -14.52 -4.61
CA ILE A 77 -18.34 -15.58 -3.58
C ILE A 77 -18.61 -15.04 -2.17
N GLY A 78 -18.73 -13.73 -1.99
CA GLY A 78 -18.99 -13.10 -0.70
C GLY A 78 -17.73 -12.86 0.14
N LEU A 79 -17.88 -12.05 1.19
CA LEU A 79 -16.79 -11.61 2.05
C LEU A 79 -16.12 -12.79 2.80
N SER A 80 -16.90 -13.68 3.40
CA SER A 80 -16.37 -14.80 4.19
C SER A 80 -15.57 -15.78 3.32
N GLN A 81 -16.07 -16.13 2.14
CA GLN A 81 -15.38 -17.06 1.23
C GLN A 81 -14.10 -16.45 0.66
N THR A 82 -14.12 -15.15 0.35
CA THR A 82 -12.92 -14.41 -0.03
C THR A 82 -11.86 -14.48 1.08
N GLY A 83 -12.28 -14.35 2.34
CA GLY A 83 -11.40 -14.51 3.51
C GLY A 83 -10.80 -15.91 3.62
N TYR A 84 -11.61 -16.97 3.48
CA TYR A 84 -11.09 -18.34 3.50
C TYR A 84 -10.13 -18.63 2.34
N LEU A 85 -10.41 -18.12 1.15
CA LEU A 85 -9.51 -18.23 0.00
C LEU A 85 -8.16 -17.55 0.29
N ALA A 86 -8.18 -16.35 0.90
CA ALA A 86 -6.95 -15.66 1.30
C ALA A 86 -6.13 -16.48 2.31
N VAL A 87 -6.78 -17.14 3.28
CA VAL A 87 -6.10 -18.04 4.23
C VAL A 87 -5.47 -19.23 3.51
N ILE A 88 -6.22 -19.89 2.63
CA ILE A 88 -5.72 -21.05 1.86
C ILE A 88 -4.49 -20.67 1.03
N LEU A 89 -4.53 -19.53 0.34
CA LEU A 89 -3.40 -19.05 -0.46
C LEU A 89 -2.17 -18.72 0.41
N ASN A 90 -2.37 -18.07 1.57
CA ASN A 90 -1.27 -17.78 2.50
C ASN A 90 -0.62 -19.07 3.03
N VAL A 91 -1.42 -20.07 3.42
CA VAL A 91 -0.91 -21.37 3.87
C VAL A 91 -0.19 -22.11 2.74
N ALA A 92 -0.73 -22.09 1.52
CA ALA A 92 -0.09 -22.72 0.36
C ALA A 92 1.29 -22.11 0.07
N ILE A 93 1.41 -20.77 0.11
CA ILE A 93 2.69 -20.07 -0.03
C ILE A 93 3.64 -20.48 1.11
N ALA A 94 3.18 -20.49 2.36
CA ALA A 94 4.00 -20.88 3.49
C ALA A 94 4.54 -22.32 3.35
N VAL A 95 3.70 -23.27 2.97
CA VAL A 95 4.10 -24.67 2.74
C VAL A 95 5.07 -24.79 1.56
N LEU A 96 4.84 -24.08 0.46
CA LEU A 96 5.72 -24.07 -0.69
C LEU A 96 7.13 -23.61 -0.31
N PHE A 97 7.25 -22.45 0.34
CA PHE A 97 8.54 -21.92 0.76
C PHE A 97 9.20 -22.75 1.86
N TRP A 98 8.42 -23.36 2.77
CA TRP A 98 8.95 -24.31 3.76
C TRP A 98 9.57 -25.53 3.08
N ARG A 99 8.91 -26.10 2.06
CA ARG A 99 9.44 -27.24 1.29
C ARG A 99 10.68 -26.86 0.50
N LEU A 100 10.69 -25.70 -0.16
CA LEU A 100 11.86 -25.20 -0.88
C LEU A 100 13.06 -24.99 0.05
N ALA A 101 12.80 -24.48 1.26
CA ALA A 101 13.82 -24.35 2.31
C ALA A 101 14.31 -25.72 2.80
N ALA A 102 13.42 -26.70 2.99
CA ALA A 102 13.78 -28.06 3.42
C ALA A 102 14.58 -28.84 2.36
N THR A 103 14.35 -28.58 1.07
CA THR A 103 15.13 -29.19 -0.04
C THR A 103 16.46 -28.49 -0.29
N SER A 104 16.61 -27.25 0.19
CA SER A 104 17.90 -26.57 0.17
C SER A 104 18.78 -27.17 1.27
N ASN A 105 19.44 -28.29 0.96
CA ASN A 105 20.54 -28.85 1.75
C ASN A 105 21.57 -27.75 1.99
N ALA A 106 21.44 -27.03 3.09
CA ALA A 106 22.37 -26.01 3.50
C ALA A 106 23.64 -26.68 4.07
N SER A 107 24.38 -27.37 3.20
CA SER A 107 25.84 -27.30 3.22
C SER A 107 26.25 -25.91 2.72
N THR A 108 25.82 -24.87 3.42
CA THR A 108 26.51 -23.60 3.40
C THR A 108 27.16 -23.52 4.77
N ASN A 109 28.43 -23.94 4.82
CA ASN A 109 29.41 -23.28 5.68
C ASN A 109 29.28 -21.78 5.37
N VAL A 110 28.34 -21.11 6.04
CA VAL A 110 28.33 -19.67 6.14
C VAL A 110 29.57 -19.40 6.97
N ASP A 111 30.66 -19.09 6.28
CA ASP A 111 31.88 -18.57 6.86
C ASP A 111 31.50 -17.33 7.68
N VAL A 112 31.20 -17.55 8.97
CA VAL A 112 30.81 -16.55 9.97
C VAL A 112 31.87 -15.43 10.02
N SER A 113 33.08 -15.72 9.52
CA SER A 113 34.23 -14.83 9.42
C SER A 113 34.12 -13.74 8.33
N ARG A 114 33.19 -13.82 7.35
CA ARG A 114 33.04 -12.77 6.30
C ARG A 114 31.98 -11.71 6.59
N THR A 115 31.24 -11.81 7.69
CA THR A 115 30.14 -10.89 8.05
C THR A 115 30.45 -9.92 9.20
N THR A 116 31.69 -9.76 9.62
CA THR A 116 32.11 -8.67 10.51
C THR A 116 32.40 -7.38 9.73
N ARG A 117 31.64 -7.08 8.67
CA ARG A 117 31.46 -5.65 8.35
C ARG A 117 30.57 -5.13 9.47
N PRO A 118 31.05 -4.22 10.35
CA PRO A 118 30.16 -3.60 11.30
C PRO A 118 28.99 -3.07 10.49
N GLU A 119 27.78 -3.60 10.73
CA GLU A 119 26.59 -2.91 10.29
C GLU A 119 26.77 -1.49 10.79
N GLN A 120 26.94 -0.54 9.88
CA GLN A 120 27.08 0.85 10.25
C GLN A 120 25.77 1.20 10.95
N HIS A 121 25.77 1.13 12.28
CA HIS A 121 24.61 1.44 13.10
C HIS A 121 24.14 2.81 12.64
N LEU A 122 22.92 2.87 12.11
CA LEU A 122 22.29 4.12 11.72
C LEU A 122 22.35 5.05 12.92
N ARG A 123 23.24 6.04 12.87
CA ARG A 123 23.30 7.09 13.89
C ARG A 123 22.04 7.92 13.70
N VAL A 124 21.04 7.60 14.51
CA VAL A 124 19.71 8.25 14.48
C VAL A 124 19.84 9.77 14.58
N SER A 125 20.81 10.26 15.37
CA SER A 125 21.09 11.69 15.50
C SER A 125 21.51 12.36 14.19
N GLU A 126 22.34 11.70 13.37
CA GLU A 126 22.84 12.23 12.09
C GLU A 126 21.78 12.17 10.98
N HIS A 127 20.79 11.28 11.10
CA HIS A 127 19.74 11.05 10.09
C HIS A 127 18.33 11.44 10.56
N ARG A 128 18.21 12.10 11.72
CA ARG A 128 16.92 12.41 12.34
C ARG A 128 15.99 13.19 11.41
N LEU A 129 16.53 14.18 10.70
CA LEU A 129 15.74 15.01 9.77
C LEU A 129 15.20 14.17 8.60
N TRP A 130 15.98 13.24 8.08
CA TRP A 130 15.55 12.32 7.02
C TRP A 130 14.45 11.38 7.48
N LEU A 131 14.57 10.83 8.70
CA LEU A 131 13.55 9.96 9.28
C LEU A 131 12.23 10.70 9.51
N ILE A 132 12.30 11.93 10.03
CA ILE A 132 11.11 12.79 10.18
C ILE A 132 10.49 13.10 8.82
N ALA A 133 11.29 13.46 7.82
CA ALA A 133 10.78 13.76 6.49
C ALA A 133 10.06 12.56 5.86
N ILE A 134 10.64 11.36 5.95
CA ILE A 134 10.01 10.12 5.44
C ILE A 134 8.70 9.83 6.19
N GLY A 135 8.68 10.01 7.51
CA GLY A 135 7.46 9.84 8.32
C GLY A 135 6.36 10.83 7.93
N LEU A 136 6.69 12.10 7.72
CA LEU A 136 5.76 13.13 7.27
C LEU A 136 5.22 12.84 5.86
N ILE A 137 6.07 12.41 4.93
CA ILE A 137 5.64 12.00 3.59
C ILE A 137 4.61 10.88 3.69
N GLY A 138 4.87 9.85 4.51
CA GLY A 138 3.92 8.77 4.76
C GLY A 138 2.60 9.26 5.34
N PHE A 139 2.66 10.16 6.34
CA PHE A 139 1.48 10.77 6.94
C PHE A 139 0.64 11.54 5.92
N PHE A 140 1.25 12.47 5.16
CA PHE A 140 0.56 13.25 4.14
C PHE A 140 -0.01 12.36 3.03
N SER A 141 0.72 11.32 2.62
CA SER A 141 0.27 10.41 1.57
C SER A 141 -0.97 9.61 1.99
N LEU A 142 -0.99 9.04 3.20
CA LEU A 142 -2.15 8.30 3.70
C LEU A 142 -3.32 9.22 4.06
N ALA A 143 -3.06 10.41 4.61
CA ALA A 143 -4.11 11.39 4.86
C ALA A 143 -4.78 11.82 3.55
N TYR A 144 -4.00 12.05 2.49
CA TYR A 144 -4.50 12.40 1.17
C TYR A 144 -5.33 11.27 0.54
N GLU A 145 -4.86 10.01 0.63
CA GLU A 145 -5.63 8.85 0.20
C GLU A 145 -6.99 8.78 0.90
N ILE A 146 -7.01 8.95 2.23
CA ILE A 146 -8.27 8.94 3.01
C ILE A 146 -9.19 10.10 2.59
N LEU A 147 -8.67 11.31 2.39
CA LEU A 147 -9.49 12.44 1.92
C LEU A 147 -10.14 12.13 0.57
N TRP A 148 -9.39 11.56 -0.37
CA TRP A 148 -9.93 11.14 -1.66
C TRP A 148 -10.97 10.03 -1.54
N THR A 149 -10.76 9.05 -0.65
CA THR A 149 -11.81 8.04 -0.39
C THR A 149 -13.11 8.69 0.03
N ARG A 150 -13.06 9.70 0.91
CA ARG A 150 -14.26 10.42 1.33
C ARG A 150 -14.93 11.17 0.18
N VAL A 151 -14.16 11.82 -0.69
CA VAL A 151 -14.69 12.52 -1.86
C VAL A 151 -15.38 11.56 -2.82
N PHE A 152 -14.75 10.45 -3.20
CA PHE A 152 -15.35 9.48 -4.13
C PHE A 152 -16.57 8.76 -3.53
N LEU A 153 -16.59 8.50 -2.22
CA LEU A 153 -17.76 7.92 -1.55
C LEU A 153 -19.00 8.83 -1.62
N LEU A 154 -18.84 10.15 -1.82
CA LEU A 154 -19.97 11.06 -2.05
C LEU A 154 -20.65 10.82 -3.41
N PHE A 155 -19.88 10.39 -4.42
CA PHE A 155 -20.37 10.20 -5.79
C PHE A 155 -20.76 8.75 -6.10
N LEU A 156 -19.94 7.79 -5.67
CA LEU A 156 -20.15 6.35 -5.90
C LEU A 156 -20.98 5.68 -4.78
N GLY A 157 -21.32 6.44 -3.73
CA GLY A 157 -21.94 5.93 -2.51
C GLY A 157 -20.96 5.14 -1.63
N ASN A 158 -21.42 4.73 -0.44
CA ASN A 158 -20.61 3.96 0.51
C ASN A 158 -20.49 2.48 0.12
N THR A 159 -19.81 2.22 -1.01
CA THR A 159 -19.62 0.86 -1.54
C THR A 159 -18.20 0.38 -1.31
N THR A 160 -18.02 -0.94 -1.20
CA THR A 160 -16.70 -1.59 -1.17
C THR A 160 -15.87 -1.25 -2.41
N TYR A 161 -16.53 -0.94 -3.52
CA TYR A 161 -15.90 -0.63 -4.80
C TYR A 161 -15.20 0.72 -4.81
N ALA A 162 -15.79 1.78 -4.26
CA ALA A 162 -15.15 3.09 -4.17
C ALA A 162 -13.83 3.04 -3.37
N PHE A 163 -13.83 2.28 -2.27
CA PHE A 163 -12.62 2.05 -1.49
C PHE A 163 -11.57 1.26 -2.29
N SER A 164 -11.96 0.16 -2.92
CA SER A 164 -11.05 -0.64 -3.75
C SER A 164 -10.50 0.13 -4.95
N LEU A 165 -11.27 1.00 -5.57
CA LEU A 165 -10.87 1.85 -6.70
C LEU A 165 -9.69 2.73 -6.33
N ILE A 166 -9.84 3.51 -5.25
CA ILE A 166 -8.82 4.46 -4.81
C ILE A 166 -7.58 3.74 -4.32
N LEU A 167 -7.76 2.66 -3.54
CA LEU A 167 -6.64 1.84 -3.10
C LEU A 167 -5.85 1.29 -4.30
N CYS A 168 -6.54 0.83 -5.35
CA CYS A 168 -5.88 0.36 -6.57
C CYS A 168 -5.12 1.48 -7.29
N ALA A 169 -5.75 2.64 -7.48
CA ALA A 169 -5.12 3.79 -8.13
C ALA A 169 -3.87 4.26 -7.35
N PHE A 170 -3.98 4.34 -6.02
CA PHE A 170 -2.88 4.72 -5.14
C PHE A 170 -1.72 3.72 -5.19
N LEU A 171 -2.01 2.41 -5.10
CA LEU A 171 -1.00 1.36 -5.20
C LEU A 171 -0.36 1.30 -6.60
N ILE A 172 -1.11 1.53 -7.69
CA ILE A 172 -0.54 1.63 -9.04
C ILE A 172 0.44 2.80 -9.12
N GLY A 173 0.08 3.96 -8.55
CA GLY A 173 0.98 5.11 -8.46
C GLY A 173 2.29 4.78 -7.73
N LEU A 174 2.20 4.11 -6.58
CA LEU A 174 3.37 3.65 -5.82
C LEU A 174 4.22 2.63 -6.59
N ALA A 175 3.59 1.67 -7.26
CA ALA A 175 4.27 0.67 -8.07
C ALA A 175 5.02 1.28 -9.26
N LEU A 176 4.36 2.20 -9.99
CA LEU A 176 4.97 2.94 -11.09
C LEU A 176 6.10 3.83 -10.61
N GLY A 177 5.91 4.57 -9.51
CA GLY A 177 6.95 5.40 -8.90
C GLY A 177 8.19 4.59 -8.51
N GLY A 178 7.99 3.43 -7.87
CA GLY A 178 9.07 2.49 -7.54
C GLY A 178 9.79 1.93 -8.77
N ALA A 179 9.04 1.57 -9.82
CA ALA A 179 9.59 1.05 -11.07
C ALA A 179 10.39 2.11 -11.87
N ILE A 180 9.88 3.35 -11.93
CA ILE A 180 10.56 4.48 -12.57
C ILE A 180 11.85 4.79 -11.81
N TYR A 181 11.78 4.93 -10.49
CA TYR A 181 12.96 5.16 -9.66
C TYR A 181 13.97 4.02 -9.86
N ALA A 182 13.52 2.76 -9.85
CA ALA A 182 14.41 1.63 -10.06
C ALA A 182 15.15 1.62 -11.41
N ARG A 183 14.57 2.21 -12.45
CA ARG A 183 15.21 2.41 -13.77
C ARG A 183 16.16 3.61 -13.78
N GLN A 184 15.92 4.61 -12.95
CA GLN A 184 16.70 5.85 -12.88
C GLN A 184 17.87 5.81 -11.91
N VAL A 185 17.94 4.84 -11.00
CA VAL A 185 19.07 4.67 -10.07
C VAL A 185 20.35 4.41 -10.86
N ARG A 186 21.13 5.48 -11.07
CA ARG A 186 22.50 5.45 -11.56
C ARG A 186 23.46 5.85 -10.44
N PRO A 187 24.73 5.39 -10.44
CA PRO A 187 25.68 5.65 -9.35
C PRO A 187 26.01 7.13 -9.13
N ASP A 188 25.77 7.98 -10.12
CA ASP A 188 26.15 9.39 -10.19
C ASP A 188 25.02 10.36 -9.78
N VAL A 189 23.81 9.87 -9.50
CA VAL A 189 22.68 10.76 -9.21
C VAL A 189 22.69 11.21 -7.75
N ASN A 190 22.50 12.52 -7.55
CA ASN A 190 22.37 13.10 -6.22
C ASN A 190 21.00 12.76 -5.60
N GLU A 191 20.96 11.70 -4.79
CA GLU A 191 19.74 11.20 -4.12
C GLU A 191 18.99 12.27 -3.33
N LYS A 192 19.71 13.23 -2.72
CA LYS A 192 19.11 14.34 -1.98
C LYS A 192 18.30 15.26 -2.91
N LYS A 193 18.85 15.55 -4.10
CA LYS A 193 18.15 16.36 -5.11
C LYS A 193 16.91 15.64 -5.62
N ILE A 194 17.00 14.34 -5.93
CA ILE A 194 15.84 13.54 -6.34
C ILE A 194 14.76 13.60 -5.26
N PHE A 195 15.13 13.36 -4.00
CA PHE A 195 14.19 13.40 -2.88
C PHE A 195 13.47 14.75 -2.79
N SER A 196 14.21 15.86 -2.82
CA SER A 196 13.60 17.19 -2.79
C SER A 196 12.68 17.46 -3.98
N VAL A 197 13.05 17.01 -5.19
CA VAL A 197 12.18 17.13 -6.38
C VAL A 197 10.91 16.30 -6.21
N LEU A 198 11.00 15.06 -5.72
CA LEU A 198 9.83 14.21 -5.49
C LEU A 198 8.88 14.82 -4.45
N CYS A 199 9.41 15.37 -3.36
CA CYS A 199 8.62 16.09 -2.36
C CYS A 199 7.93 17.32 -2.94
N ALA A 200 8.64 18.12 -3.76
CA ALA A 200 8.06 19.28 -4.40
C ALA A 200 6.96 18.89 -5.40
N LEU A 201 7.20 17.85 -6.22
CA LEU A 201 6.21 17.33 -7.16
C LEU A 201 4.96 16.80 -6.45
N MET A 202 5.11 16.14 -5.30
CA MET A 202 3.96 15.70 -4.48
C MET A 202 3.15 16.89 -3.96
N GLY A 203 3.80 17.97 -3.51
CA GLY A 203 3.09 19.18 -3.08
C GLY A 203 2.38 19.88 -4.24
N ILE A 204 3.04 20.00 -5.39
CA ILE A 204 2.49 20.60 -6.60
C ILE A 204 1.31 19.78 -7.13
N SER A 205 1.40 18.44 -7.13
CA SER A 205 0.30 17.60 -7.59
C SER A 205 -0.95 17.78 -6.73
N VAL A 206 -0.80 17.85 -5.40
CA VAL A 206 -1.91 18.13 -4.49
C VAL A 206 -2.55 19.49 -4.78
N LEU A 207 -1.73 20.55 -4.94
CA LEU A 207 -2.24 21.89 -5.27
C LEU A 207 -2.95 21.92 -6.64
N ALA A 208 -2.41 21.21 -7.62
CA ALA A 208 -3.00 21.12 -8.96
C ALA A 208 -4.35 20.39 -8.96
N THR A 209 -4.56 19.45 -8.03
CA THR A 209 -5.84 18.74 -7.90
C THR A 209 -6.94 19.56 -7.22
N ALA A 210 -6.60 20.59 -6.43
CA ALA A 210 -7.59 21.34 -5.65
C ALA A 210 -8.69 22.03 -6.49
N PRO A 211 -8.39 22.70 -7.62
CA PRO A 211 -9.43 23.29 -8.48
C PRO A 211 -10.30 22.25 -9.21
N PHE A 212 -9.87 20.98 -9.22
CA PHE A 212 -10.56 19.92 -9.94
C PHE A 212 -11.72 19.32 -9.14
N TYR A 213 -11.77 19.54 -7.81
CA TYR A 213 -12.84 19.04 -6.95
C TYR A 213 -14.22 19.54 -7.39
N ASP A 214 -14.35 20.82 -7.74
CA ASP A 214 -15.63 21.40 -8.20
C ASP A 214 -16.06 20.82 -9.56
N ARG A 215 -15.09 20.39 -10.38
CA ARG A 215 -15.34 19.78 -11.69
C ARG A 215 -15.65 18.29 -11.61
N LEU A 216 -15.27 17.64 -10.51
CA LEU A 216 -15.45 16.21 -10.31
C LEU A 216 -16.93 15.83 -10.40
N ALA A 217 -17.82 16.64 -9.83
CA ALA A 217 -19.26 16.42 -9.89
C ALA A 217 -19.78 16.32 -11.34
N TYR A 218 -19.32 17.20 -12.22
CA TYR A 218 -19.70 17.17 -13.64
C TYR A 218 -19.14 15.93 -14.36
N LEU A 219 -17.91 15.52 -14.05
CA LEU A 219 -17.30 14.32 -14.64
C LEU A 219 -18.02 13.05 -14.21
N PHE A 220 -18.40 12.93 -12.93
CA PHE A 220 -19.18 11.81 -12.42
C PHE A 220 -20.62 11.80 -12.96
N GLN A 221 -21.24 12.97 -13.12
CA GLN A 221 -22.54 13.07 -13.78
C GLN A 221 -22.45 12.62 -15.24
N PHE A 222 -21.46 13.11 -15.99
CA PHE A 222 -21.20 12.66 -17.36
C PHE A 222 -20.93 11.16 -17.42
N ALA A 223 -20.16 10.62 -16.47
CA ALA A 223 -19.91 9.19 -16.36
C ALA A 223 -21.21 8.41 -16.24
N HIS A 224 -22.08 8.83 -15.32
CA HIS A 224 -23.37 8.21 -15.08
C HIS A 224 -24.28 8.26 -16.31
N GLU A 225 -24.35 9.42 -16.98
CA GLU A 225 -25.11 9.60 -18.22
C GLU A 225 -24.56 8.74 -19.38
N ALA A 226 -23.24 8.65 -19.53
CA ALA A 226 -22.59 7.89 -20.59
C ALA A 226 -22.71 6.36 -20.39
N THR A 227 -22.72 5.89 -19.14
CA THR A 227 -22.74 4.45 -18.82
C THR A 227 -24.15 3.92 -18.55
N GLY A 228 -25.13 4.81 -18.34
CA GLY A 228 -26.49 4.46 -17.98
C GLY A 228 -26.54 3.58 -16.72
N GLU A 229 -27.30 2.48 -16.79
CA GLU A 229 -27.39 1.52 -15.68
C GLU A 229 -26.25 0.49 -15.64
N ASN A 230 -25.29 0.55 -16.59
CA ASN A 230 -24.16 -0.39 -16.57
C ASN A 230 -23.14 0.00 -15.51
N TRP A 231 -23.35 -0.55 -14.32
CA TRP A 231 -22.53 -0.30 -13.13
C TRP A 231 -21.03 -0.63 -13.33
N TRP A 232 -20.71 -1.64 -14.14
CA TRP A 232 -19.31 -1.99 -14.47
C TRP A 232 -18.65 -0.94 -15.33
N ALA A 233 -19.37 -0.42 -16.32
CA ALA A 233 -18.87 0.66 -17.17
C ALA A 233 -18.70 1.95 -16.35
N LEU A 234 -19.63 2.26 -15.45
CA LEU A 234 -19.50 3.38 -14.52
C LEU A 234 -18.24 3.26 -13.66
N SER A 235 -18.04 2.11 -13.03
CA SER A 235 -16.87 1.86 -12.18
C SER A 235 -15.55 1.94 -12.95
N LEU A 236 -15.53 1.45 -14.19
CA LEU A 236 -14.36 1.53 -15.05
C LEU A 236 -14.08 2.97 -15.46
N LEU A 237 -15.10 3.73 -15.87
CA LEU A 237 -14.93 5.13 -16.25
C LEU A 237 -14.49 5.98 -15.05
N SER A 238 -15.06 5.75 -13.87
CA SER A 238 -14.68 6.39 -12.61
C SER A 238 -13.25 6.06 -12.16
N PHE A 239 -12.65 4.96 -12.64
CA PHE A 239 -11.24 4.66 -12.38
C PHE A 239 -10.29 5.58 -13.18
N PHE A 240 -10.75 6.10 -14.33
CA PHE A 240 -9.96 6.97 -15.21
C PHE A 240 -10.22 8.47 -15.02
N ILE A 241 -11.26 8.83 -14.25
CA ILE A 241 -11.63 10.20 -13.88
C ILE A 241 -10.88 10.60 -12.59
#